data_AF-A0A7J9PY07-F1
#
_entry.id   AF-A0A7J9PY07-F1
#
_cell.length_a   1.000
_cell.length_b   1.000
_cell.length_c   1.000
_cell.angle_alpha   90.00
_cell.angle_beta   90.00
_cell.angle_gamma   90.00
#
_symmetry.space_group_name_H-M   'P 1'
#
loop_
_entity.id
_entity.type
_entity.pdbx_description
1 polymer ?
#
loop_
_entity_poly.entity_id
_entity_poly.type
_entity_poly.pdbx_seq_one_letter_code
_entity_poly.pdbx_strand_id
1 'polypeptide(L)'
;MAKAIPNCTHISEWNISTSSFVSHQKGTDVNNFTINDGVGYMVYVEGDTVFEVNGIEILPVTMSLQQGWNSIGWFNETSTDAESLAQNVTNCTAIAYWNNTLCRFITHPVGTNISNFVVERGDGCLVYVTSETTWIQ
;
A
#
# COMPACT_ATOMS: atom_id res chain seq x y z
N MET A 1 2.02 -8.48 13.23
CA MET A 1 3.06 -7.99 12.29
C MET A 1 4.12 -7.11 12.96
N ALA A 2 3.78 -6.01 13.65
CA ALA A 2 4.77 -5.05 14.21
C ALA A 2 5.88 -5.66 15.11
N LYS A 3 5.56 -6.74 15.84
CA LYS A 3 6.54 -7.47 16.67
C LYS A 3 7.58 -8.24 15.86
N ALA A 4 7.25 -8.64 14.63
CA ALA A 4 8.14 -9.41 13.75
C ALA A 4 9.11 -8.53 12.94
N ILE A 5 8.87 -7.22 12.87
CA ILE A 5 9.72 -6.27 12.14
C ILE A 5 10.69 -5.61 13.13
N PRO A 6 12.02 -5.79 12.97
CA PRO A 6 13.00 -5.09 13.79
C PRO A 6 12.89 -3.57 13.60
N ASN A 7 13.20 -2.79 14.64
CA ASN A 7 13.12 -1.32 14.65
C ASN A 7 11.75 -0.69 14.32
N CYS A 8 10.71 -1.49 14.06
CA CYS A 8 9.35 -0.98 13.87
C CYS A 8 8.78 -0.46 15.19
N THR A 9 8.18 0.73 15.15
CA THR A 9 7.45 1.32 16.29
C THR A 9 5.94 1.40 16.04
N HIS A 10 5.53 1.63 14.79
CA HIS A 10 4.12 1.75 14.41
C HIS A 10 3.85 1.08 13.06
N ILE A 11 2.64 0.56 12.89
CA ILE A 11 2.09 0.17 11.59
C ILE A 11 0.80 0.95 11.39
N SER A 12 0.60 1.50 10.21
CA SER A 12 -0.61 2.24 9.87
C SER A 12 -1.35 1.61 8.70
N GLU A 13 -2.67 1.50 8.84
CA GLU A 13 -3.57 1.15 7.75
C GLU A 13 -4.26 2.40 7.21
N TRP A 14 -4.61 2.39 5.93
CA TRP A 14 -5.42 3.45 5.35
C TRP A 14 -6.90 3.22 5.67
N ASN A 15 -7.53 4.16 6.38
CA ASN A 15 -8.96 4.17 6.59
C ASN A 15 -9.64 5.05 5.53
N ILE A 16 -10.38 4.41 4.64
CA ILE A 16 -11.08 5.07 3.54
C ILE A 16 -12.25 5.95 3.98
N SER A 17 -12.97 5.55 5.04
CA SER A 17 -14.12 6.30 5.55
C SER A 17 -13.72 7.65 6.13
N THR A 18 -12.56 7.73 6.77
CA THR A 18 -12.01 8.99 7.30
C THR A 18 -10.96 9.61 6.38
N SER A 19 -10.58 8.93 5.30
CA SER A 19 -9.49 9.32 4.39
C SER A 19 -8.20 9.67 5.16
N SER A 20 -7.82 8.80 6.10
CA SER A 20 -6.67 9.02 6.98
C SER A 20 -5.99 7.71 7.35
N PHE A 21 -4.71 7.78 7.70
CA PHE A 21 -4.01 6.64 8.29
C PHE A 21 -4.42 6.45 9.76
N VAL A 22 -4.68 5.20 10.15
CA VAL A 22 -4.89 4.79 11.53
C VAL A 22 -3.68 3.99 11.97
N SER A 23 -2.95 4.46 12.98
CA SER A 23 -1.69 3.87 13.43
C SER A 23 -1.87 3.03 14.69
N HIS A 24 -1.40 1.79 14.61
CA HIS A 24 -1.21 0.89 15.74
C HIS A 24 0.20 1.05 16.31
N GLN A 25 0.31 1.31 17.62
CA GLN A 25 1.60 1.37 18.31
C GLN A 25 2.03 -0.03 18.78
N LYS A 26 3.25 -0.43 18.41
CA LYS A 26 3.83 -1.73 18.80
C LYS A 26 3.85 -1.89 20.32
N GLY A 27 3.35 -3.03 20.78
CA GLY A 27 3.35 -3.38 22.21
C GLY A 27 2.13 -2.89 22.99
N THR A 28 1.16 -2.26 22.32
CA THR A 28 -0.12 -1.83 22.90
C THR A 28 -1.28 -2.55 22.22
N ASP A 29 -2.51 -2.38 22.72
CA ASP A 29 -3.74 -2.82 22.03
C ASP A 29 -4.45 -1.67 21.30
N VAL A 30 -3.88 -0.46 21.34
CA VAL A 30 -4.48 0.74 20.73
C VAL A 30 -4.49 0.60 19.22
N ASN A 31 -5.65 0.84 18.60
CA ASN A 31 -5.86 0.78 17.14
C ASN A 31 -5.34 -0.53 16.51
N ASN A 32 -5.46 -1.65 17.23
CA ASN A 32 -5.06 -2.95 16.67
C ASN A 32 -6.05 -3.37 15.57
N PHE A 33 -5.53 -3.75 14.41
CA PHE A 33 -6.31 -4.11 13.22
C PHE A 33 -5.80 -5.41 12.60
N THR A 34 -6.64 -6.02 11.77
CA THR A 34 -6.29 -7.26 11.05
C THR A 34 -5.49 -6.91 9.80
N ILE A 35 -4.49 -7.73 9.48
CA ILE A 35 -3.75 -7.64 8.22
C ILE A 35 -4.50 -8.46 7.17
N ASN A 36 -4.86 -7.83 6.06
CA ASN A 36 -5.62 -8.42 4.97
C ASN A 36 -4.73 -8.56 3.74
N ASP A 37 -5.00 -9.60 2.94
CA ASP A 37 -4.26 -9.90 1.72
C ASP A 37 -4.38 -8.76 0.71
N GLY A 38 -3.27 -8.45 0.02
CA GLY A 38 -3.21 -7.40 -1.01
C GLY A 38 -3.25 -5.96 -0.50
N VAL A 39 -3.55 -5.71 0.78
CA VAL A 39 -3.62 -4.35 1.34
C VAL A 39 -2.21 -3.81 1.65
N GLY A 40 -1.99 -2.55 1.30
CA GLY A 40 -0.77 -1.83 1.65
C GLY A 40 -0.80 -1.31 3.09
N TYR A 41 0.32 -1.44 3.80
CA TYR A 41 0.47 -0.94 5.17
C TYR A 41 1.72 -0.08 5.26
N MET A 42 1.63 1.04 5.99
CA MET A 42 2.80 1.88 6.26
C MET A 42 3.49 1.39 7.53
N VAL A 43 4.74 0.96 7.40
CA VAL A 43 5.57 0.54 8.53
C VAL A 43 6.53 1.67 8.87
N TYR A 44 6.44 2.19 10.10
CA TYR A 44 7.41 3.15 10.59
C TYR A 44 8.54 2.42 11.33
N VAL A 45 9.77 2.65 10.90
CA VAL A 45 11.00 2.10 11.49
C VAL A 45 11.97 3.21 11.87
N GLU A 46 12.68 3.06 12.99
CA GLU A 46 13.67 4.05 13.46
C GLU A 46 15.08 3.85 12.89
N GLY A 47 15.28 2.79 12.11
CA GLY A 47 16.52 2.52 11.41
C GLY A 47 16.31 1.42 10.37
N ASP A 48 17.24 1.34 9.42
CA ASP A 48 17.22 0.37 8.34
C ASP A 48 17.00 -1.05 8.89
N THR A 49 16.13 -1.78 8.21
CA THR A 49 15.77 -3.13 8.62
C THR A 49 15.40 -3.99 7.42
N VAL A 50 15.41 -5.29 7.62
CA VAL A 50 14.96 -6.28 6.66
C VAL A 50 13.81 -7.04 7.31
N PHE A 51 12.72 -7.21 6.56
CA PHE A 51 11.60 -8.04 6.96
C PHE A 51 11.43 -9.16 5.94
N GLU A 52 11.56 -10.40 6.42
CA GLU A 52 11.42 -11.59 5.60
C GLU A 52 10.07 -12.25 5.88
N VAL A 53 9.30 -12.49 4.82
CA VAL A 53 8.05 -13.25 4.87
C VAL A 53 8.31 -14.61 4.26
N ASN A 54 8.18 -15.66 5.08
CA ASN A 54 8.33 -17.05 4.64
C ASN A 54 6.96 -17.71 4.59
N GLY A 55 6.65 -18.41 3.50
CA GLY A 55 5.36 -19.08 3.34
C GLY A 55 5.09 -19.53 1.92
N ILE A 56 3.85 -19.94 1.69
CA ILE A 56 3.31 -20.23 0.35
C ILE A 56 2.61 -18.97 -0.14
N GLU A 57 2.86 -18.60 -1.39
CA GLU A 57 2.21 -17.47 -2.03
C GLU A 57 0.71 -17.76 -2.19
N ILE A 58 -0.13 -16.79 -1.84
CA ILE A 58 -1.58 -16.88 -1.98
C ILE A 58 -1.95 -16.23 -3.31
N LEU A 59 -2.40 -17.03 -4.28
CA LEU A 59 -2.83 -16.55 -5.60
C LEU A 59 -4.12 -17.25 -6.06
N PRO A 60 -5.07 -16.53 -6.70
CA PRO A 60 -5.06 -15.08 -6.92
C PRO A 60 -5.44 -14.31 -5.64
N VAL A 61 -4.98 -13.07 -5.51
CA VAL A 61 -5.45 -12.15 -4.46
C VAL A 61 -6.53 -11.26 -5.06
N THR A 62 -7.68 -11.18 -4.39
CA THR A 62 -8.82 -10.37 -4.83
C THR A 62 -9.18 -9.36 -3.77
N MET A 63 -9.33 -8.09 -4.16
CA MET A 63 -9.68 -6.99 -3.27
C MET A 63 -10.81 -6.13 -3.83
N SER A 64 -11.75 -5.76 -2.96
CA SER A 64 -12.77 -4.74 -3.27
C SER A 64 -12.21 -3.36 -2.96
N LEU A 65 -12.16 -2.49 -3.97
CA LEU A 65 -11.75 -1.09 -3.84
C LEU A 65 -13.00 -0.21 -3.88
N GLN A 66 -13.16 0.67 -2.90
CA GLN A 66 -14.31 1.59 -2.84
C GLN A 66 -13.99 2.90 -3.56
N GLN A 67 -15.01 3.64 -3.98
CA GLN A 67 -14.81 4.97 -4.57
C GLN A 67 -13.93 5.87 -3.69
N GLY A 68 -12.89 6.47 -4.27
CA GLY A 68 -11.89 7.27 -3.57
C GLY A 68 -10.53 6.59 -3.47
N TRP A 69 -9.72 7.01 -2.49
CA TRP A 69 -8.39 6.47 -2.24
C TRP A 69 -8.44 5.14 -1.47
N ASN A 70 -7.76 4.12 -1.98
CA ASN A 70 -7.62 2.80 -1.38
C ASN A 70 -6.14 2.47 -1.25
N SER A 71 -5.73 1.71 -0.23
CA SER A 71 -4.36 1.23 -0.13
C SER A 71 -4.21 -0.17 -0.70
N ILE A 72 -3.18 -0.33 -1.53
CA ILE A 72 -2.81 -1.60 -2.15
C ILE A 72 -1.33 -1.88 -1.90
N GLY A 73 -0.97 -3.14 -1.77
CA GLY A 73 0.40 -3.61 -1.61
C GLY A 73 0.85 -4.41 -2.83
N TRP A 74 2.07 -4.16 -3.30
CA TRP A 74 2.67 -4.94 -4.39
C TRP A 74 3.53 -6.07 -3.82
N PHE A 75 3.13 -7.30 -4.05
CA PHE A 75 3.83 -8.49 -3.53
C PHE A 75 4.39 -9.41 -4.62
N ASN A 76 4.18 -9.08 -5.90
CA ASN A 76 4.74 -9.84 -7.03
C ASN A 76 6.27 -9.71 -7.07
N GLU A 77 6.94 -10.76 -7.53
CA GLU A 77 8.40 -10.77 -7.69
C GLU A 77 8.89 -9.80 -8.76
N THR A 78 8.09 -9.60 -9.80
CA THR A 78 8.42 -8.68 -10.89
C THR A 78 7.98 -7.27 -10.52
N SER A 79 8.89 -6.31 -10.63
CA SER A 79 8.56 -4.89 -10.48
C SER A 79 7.64 -4.42 -11.60
N THR A 80 6.88 -3.36 -11.32
CA THR A 80 6.06 -2.67 -12.30
C THR A 80 6.30 -1.16 -12.19
N ASP A 81 5.59 -0.36 -12.97
CA ASP A 81 5.56 1.08 -12.80
C ASP A 81 4.15 1.55 -12.44
N ALA A 82 4.08 2.77 -11.90
CA ALA A 82 2.85 3.35 -11.39
C ALA A 82 1.76 3.45 -12.47
N GLU A 83 2.13 3.80 -13.71
CA GLU A 83 1.20 3.86 -14.84
C GLU A 83 0.64 2.47 -15.15
N SER A 84 1.49 1.46 -15.31
CA SER A 84 1.12 0.08 -15.63
C SER A 84 0.25 -0.54 -14.54
N LEU A 85 0.60 -0.32 -13.27
CA LEU A 85 -0.19 -0.76 -12.13
C LEU A 85 -1.56 -0.09 -12.10
N ALA A 86 -1.61 1.23 -12.28
CA ALA A 86 -2.87 1.96 -12.25
C ALA A 86 -3.78 1.59 -13.43
N GLN A 87 -3.23 1.32 -14.62
CA GLN A 87 -4.00 0.82 -15.77
C GLN A 87 -4.61 -0.57 -15.53
N ASN A 88 -3.99 -1.40 -14.68
CA ASN A 88 -4.54 -2.70 -14.29
C ASN A 88 -5.69 -2.58 -13.25
N VAL A 89 -5.82 -1.42 -12.60
CA VAL A 89 -6.92 -1.15 -11.68
C VAL A 89 -8.06 -0.47 -12.44
N THR A 90 -9.17 -1.19 -12.62
CA THR A 90 -10.35 -0.64 -13.31
C THR A 90 -10.84 0.64 -12.63
N ASN A 91 -11.20 1.67 -13.40
CA ASN A 91 -11.67 2.98 -12.92
C ASN A 91 -10.64 3.80 -12.12
N CYS A 92 -9.36 3.42 -12.12
CA CYS A 92 -8.28 4.17 -11.48
C CYS A 92 -7.89 5.42 -12.28
N THR A 93 -7.72 6.55 -11.60
CA THR A 93 -7.30 7.81 -12.24
C THR A 93 -6.02 8.40 -11.65
N ALA A 94 -5.56 7.89 -10.50
CA ALA A 94 -4.31 8.31 -9.89
C ALA A 94 -3.76 7.24 -8.96
N ILE A 95 -2.45 7.19 -8.83
CA ILE A 95 -1.73 6.36 -7.86
C ILE A 95 -0.71 7.23 -7.14
N ALA A 96 -0.48 6.96 -5.85
CA ALA A 96 0.44 7.71 -5.03
C ALA A 96 1.28 6.79 -4.14
N TYR A 97 2.53 7.19 -3.92
CA TYR A 97 3.42 6.53 -2.96
C TYR A 97 3.94 7.55 -1.95
N TRP A 98 4.36 7.05 -0.79
CA TRP A 98 5.00 7.88 0.22
C TRP A 98 6.48 8.11 -0.13
N ASN A 99 6.88 9.36 -0.32
CA ASN A 99 8.28 9.71 -0.52
C ASN A 99 8.93 10.10 0.82
N ASN A 100 9.85 9.26 1.31
CA ASN A 100 10.53 9.48 2.59
C ASN A 100 11.40 10.74 2.61
N THR A 101 12.05 11.10 1.50
CA THR A 101 12.92 12.30 1.42
C THR A 101 12.11 13.59 1.54
N LEU A 102 10.93 13.63 0.93
CA LEU A 102 10.05 14.80 0.92
C LEU A 102 8.99 14.77 2.02
N CYS A 103 8.92 13.69 2.79
CA CYS A 103 7.91 13.45 3.83
C CYS A 103 6.47 13.72 3.35
N ARG A 104 6.14 13.28 2.13
CA ARG A 104 4.81 13.49 1.55
C ARG A 104 4.47 12.45 0.49
N PHE A 105 3.19 12.31 0.20
CA PHE A 105 2.73 11.55 -0.96
C PHE A 105 3.09 12.27 -2.26
N ILE A 106 3.58 11.51 -3.22
CA ILE A 106 3.77 11.93 -4.60
C ILE A 106 2.76 11.17 -5.45
N THR A 107 2.00 11.91 -6.26
CA THR A 107 0.90 11.37 -7.03
C THR A 107 1.24 11.38 -8.52
N HIS A 108 0.99 10.24 -9.14
CA HIS A 108 1.03 10.02 -10.57
C HIS A 108 -0.42 10.00 -11.11
N PRO A 109 -0.82 10.99 -11.93
CA PRO A 109 -2.08 10.94 -12.67
C PRO A 109 -1.97 9.98 -13.87
N VAL A 110 -2.93 9.07 -13.99
CA VAL A 110 -2.95 8.03 -15.03
C VAL A 110 -3.04 8.65 -16.43
N GLY A 111 -2.32 8.09 -17.38
CA GLY A 111 -2.26 8.55 -18.77
C GLY A 111 -1.35 9.74 -18.99
N THR A 112 -0.48 10.06 -18.03
CA THR A 112 0.48 11.16 -18.11
C THR A 112 1.91 10.68 -17.90
N ASN A 113 2.91 11.49 -18.25
CA ASN A 113 4.32 11.20 -17.90
C ASN A 113 4.73 11.86 -16.57
N ILE A 114 3.78 12.37 -15.79
CA ILE A 114 4.08 13.15 -14.58
C ILE A 114 4.29 12.19 -13.42
N SER A 115 5.49 12.22 -12.82
CA SER A 115 5.76 11.52 -11.57
C SER A 115 5.52 10.00 -11.62
N ASN A 116 5.70 9.35 -12.78
CA ASN A 116 5.72 7.89 -12.85
C ASN A 116 6.91 7.35 -12.02
N PHE A 117 6.71 6.24 -11.31
CA PHE A 117 7.69 5.65 -10.40
C PHE A 117 7.65 4.13 -10.48
N VAL A 118 8.77 3.48 -10.14
CA VAL A 118 8.87 2.02 -10.05
C VAL A 118 8.18 1.56 -8.77
N VAL A 119 7.41 0.48 -8.87
CA VAL A 119 6.78 -0.22 -7.75
C VAL A 119 7.42 -1.60 -7.63
N GLU A 120 8.07 -1.84 -6.49
CA GLU A 120 8.80 -3.07 -6.20
C GLU A 120 8.09 -3.91 -5.15
N ARG A 121 8.52 -5.16 -5.00
CA ARG A 121 7.96 -6.08 -4.02
C ARG A 121 8.09 -5.50 -2.61
N GLY A 122 6.99 -5.40 -1.90
CA GLY A 122 6.90 -4.83 -0.56
C GLY A 122 6.42 -3.38 -0.53
N ASP A 123 6.31 -2.71 -1.69
CA ASP A 123 5.82 -1.34 -1.75
C ASP A 123 4.30 -1.27 -1.52
N GLY A 124 3.90 -0.25 -0.75
CA GLY A 124 2.50 0.12 -0.55
C GLY A 124 2.17 1.41 -1.31
N CYS A 125 1.07 1.39 -2.06
CA CYS A 125 0.57 2.55 -2.80
C CYS A 125 -0.86 2.91 -2.35
N LEU A 126 -1.26 4.14 -2.63
CA LEU A 126 -2.66 4.57 -2.63
C LEU A 126 -3.14 4.70 -4.07
N VAL A 127 -4.28 4.09 -4.42
CA VAL A 127 -4.93 4.23 -5.73
C VAL A 127 -6.26 4.94 -5.58
N TYR A 128 -6.55 5.87 -6.49
CA TYR A 128 -7.83 6.57 -6.54
C TYR A 128 -8.71 5.94 -7.61
N VAL A 129 -9.83 5.35 -7.20
CA VAL A 129 -10.83 4.80 -8.12
C VAL A 129 -12.09 5.67 -8.13
N THR A 130 -12.65 5.88 -9.32
CA THR A 130 -13.82 6.76 -9.51
C THR A 130 -15.15 6.07 -9.20
N SER A 131 -15.17 4.75 -9.12
CA SER A 131 -16.30 3.94 -8.65
C SER A 131 -15.80 2.64 -8.03
N GLU A 132 -16.65 1.99 -7.24
CA GLU A 132 -16.33 0.69 -6.65
C GLU A 132 -15.93 -0.31 -7.72
N THR A 133 -14.86 -1.06 -7.45
CA THR A 133 -14.31 -2.04 -8.38
C THR A 133 -13.67 -3.19 -7.61
N THR A 134 -13.39 -4.28 -8.33
CA THR A 134 -12.57 -5.38 -7.82
C THR A 134 -11.22 -5.35 -8.53
N TRP A 135 -10.15 -5.40 -7.74
CA TRP A 135 -8.80 -5.59 -8.25
C TRP A 135 -8.35 -7.02 -7.98
N ILE A 136 -7.79 -7.66 -9.00
CA ILE A 136 -7.31 -9.04 -8.97
C ILE A 136 -5.84 -9.02 -9.36
N GLN A 137 -5.01 -9.69 -8.57
CA GLN A 137 -3.59 -9.86 -8.78
C GLN A 137 -3.22 -11.35 -8.80
#